data_AF-A0A2T2S678-F1
#
_entry.id   AF-A0A2T2S678-F1
#
_cell.length_a   1.000
_cell.length_b   1.000
_cell.length_c   1.000
_cell.angle_alpha   90.00
_cell.angle_beta   90.00
_cell.angle_gamma   90.00
#
_symmetry.space_group_name_H-M   'P 1'
#
loop_
_entity.id
_entity.type
_entity.pdbx_description
1 polymer ?
#
loop_
_entity_poly.entity_id
_entity_poly.type
_entity_poly.pdbx_seq_one_letter_code
_entity_poly.pdbx_strand_id
1 'polypeptide(L)'
;MPDDRSTDVLHKAAFLGPKGENADELERLLLEVLRDHVFWRRNFHPRDPRLIDERDKRTEAFDDMSARLRDELSQILAELKRAAPLYSPRQAAHIVSDPSLPAFVGYFAGLLYNQNNVVAEVSPETVREERAYFTALAEMVGYPTFLPETLPRDARTRHSPYSWGHLCSGGTVANLEALWIARNIRLYPLAVRLVAEQADAFDAFADLEVTTATGERASLRDLSTWQLSNLPIDAITDLHLRIKTTLGEGDPERAHAFQEA
;
A
#
# COMPACT_ATOMS: atom_id res chain seq x y z
N MET A 1 0.06 -35.28 -12.86
CA MET A 1 1.03 -34.17 -12.85
C MET A 1 0.66 -33.28 -14.03
N PRO A 2 0.25 -32.03 -13.81
CA PRO A 2 0.13 -31.06 -14.91
C PRO A 2 1.48 -31.01 -15.65
N ASP A 3 1.49 -30.82 -16.96
CA ASP A 3 2.68 -30.90 -17.81
C ASP A 3 3.75 -29.88 -17.37
N ASP A 4 4.71 -30.35 -16.57
CA ASP A 4 5.82 -29.62 -15.92
C ASP A 4 6.61 -28.75 -16.92
N ARG A 5 6.64 -29.16 -18.20
CA ARG A 5 7.32 -28.42 -19.27
C ARG A 5 6.62 -27.11 -19.64
N SER A 6 5.30 -27.06 -19.55
CA SER A 6 4.53 -25.85 -19.90
C SER A 6 4.74 -24.74 -18.87
N THR A 7 4.78 -25.10 -17.59
CA THR A 7 5.04 -24.18 -16.47
C THR A 7 6.48 -23.68 -16.48
N ASP A 8 7.45 -24.54 -16.83
CA ASP A 8 8.86 -24.17 -16.96
C ASP A 8 9.10 -23.13 -18.07
N VAL A 9 8.40 -23.23 -19.20
CA VAL A 9 8.47 -22.22 -20.27
C VAL A 9 7.88 -20.88 -19.81
N LEU A 10 6.74 -20.90 -19.11
CA LEU A 10 6.12 -19.70 -18.56
C LEU A 10 7.08 -18.98 -17.61
N HIS A 11 7.72 -19.71 -16.69
CA HIS A 11 8.67 -19.12 -15.75
C HIS A 11 9.91 -18.56 -16.46
N LYS A 12 10.46 -19.25 -17.47
CA LYS A 12 11.60 -18.75 -18.24
C LYS A 12 11.28 -17.45 -18.98
N ALA A 13 10.05 -17.26 -19.44
CA ALA A 13 9.62 -16.02 -20.08
C ALA A 13 9.46 -14.85 -19.09
N ALA A 14 9.37 -15.12 -17.79
CA ALA A 14 9.12 -14.11 -16.77
C ALA A 14 10.38 -13.42 -16.22
N PHE A 15 11.59 -13.80 -16.65
CA PHE A 15 12.86 -13.23 -16.14
C PHE A 15 13.77 -12.80 -17.27
N LEU A 16 14.73 -11.90 -17.01
CA LEU A 16 15.73 -11.50 -18.02
C LEU A 16 16.65 -12.68 -18.37
N GLY A 17 17.00 -13.45 -17.34
CA GLY A 17 17.83 -14.64 -17.44
C GLY A 17 19.30 -14.36 -17.08
N PRO A 18 20.03 -15.37 -16.58
CA PRO A 18 21.39 -15.19 -16.05
C PRO A 18 22.42 -14.67 -17.06
N LYS A 19 22.11 -14.74 -18.36
CA LYS A 19 22.95 -14.29 -19.47
C LYS A 19 22.25 -13.25 -20.34
N GLY A 20 21.07 -12.75 -19.94
CA GLY A 20 20.28 -11.84 -20.75
C GLY A 20 19.60 -12.56 -21.93
N GLU A 21 19.19 -13.81 -21.73
CA GLU A 21 18.51 -14.62 -22.75
C GLU A 21 17.26 -13.93 -23.32
N ASN A 22 16.59 -13.10 -22.52
CA ASN A 22 15.40 -12.34 -22.90
C ASN A 22 15.67 -10.82 -23.08
N ALA A 23 16.92 -10.42 -23.35
CA ALA A 23 17.31 -9.01 -23.46
C ALA A 23 16.54 -8.26 -24.57
N ASP A 24 16.40 -8.86 -25.75
CA ASP A 24 15.68 -8.24 -26.88
C ASP A 24 14.21 -7.99 -26.55
N GLU A 25 13.60 -8.89 -25.76
CA GLU A 25 12.21 -8.75 -25.32
C GLU A 25 12.09 -7.60 -24.32
N LEU A 26 12.98 -7.56 -23.31
CA LEU A 26 13.00 -6.47 -22.34
C LEU A 26 13.23 -5.12 -23.02
N GLU A 27 14.19 -5.01 -23.94
CA GLU A 27 14.45 -3.77 -24.68
C GLU A 27 13.19 -3.30 -25.44
N ARG A 28 12.49 -4.22 -26.12
CA ARG A 28 11.25 -3.91 -26.84
C ARG A 28 10.19 -3.36 -25.90
N LEU A 29 9.96 -4.02 -24.76
CA LEU A 29 8.95 -3.62 -23.77
C LEU A 29 9.27 -2.24 -23.17
N LEU A 30 10.53 -1.99 -22.78
CA LEU A 30 10.93 -0.69 -22.24
C LEU A 30 10.79 0.43 -23.27
N LEU A 31 11.13 0.15 -24.53
CA LEU A 31 11.00 1.12 -25.61
C LEU A 31 9.54 1.43 -25.94
N GLU A 32 8.66 0.43 -25.87
CA GLU A 32 7.21 0.61 -26.03
C GLU A 32 6.64 1.52 -24.94
N VAL A 33 6.93 1.22 -23.67
CA VAL A 33 6.52 2.04 -22.52
C VAL A 33 7.00 3.48 -22.65
N LEU A 34 8.28 3.68 -23.01
CA LEU A 34 8.85 5.02 -23.21
C LEU A 34 8.16 5.76 -24.35
N ARG A 35 7.93 5.09 -25.48
CA ARG A 35 7.30 5.70 -26.67
C ARG A 35 5.85 6.08 -26.41
N ASP A 36 5.10 5.24 -25.71
CA ASP A 36 3.72 5.53 -25.32
C ASP A 36 3.65 6.76 -24.41
N HIS A 37 4.50 6.81 -23.37
CA HIS A 37 4.55 7.95 -22.46
C HIS A 37 4.92 9.27 -23.19
N VAL A 38 5.91 9.21 -24.09
CA VAL A 38 6.30 10.37 -24.92
C VAL A 38 5.18 10.78 -25.88
N PHE A 39 4.47 9.81 -26.45
CA PHE A 39 3.31 10.06 -27.30
C PHE A 39 2.22 10.79 -26.51
N TRP A 40 1.88 10.33 -25.32
CA TRP A 40 0.91 11.00 -24.44
C TRP A 40 1.31 12.44 -24.14
N ARG A 41 2.56 12.68 -23.69
CA ARG A 41 3.06 14.04 -23.40
C ARG A 41 2.96 15.01 -24.58
N ARG A 42 3.20 14.54 -25.81
CA ARG A 42 3.12 15.37 -27.02
C ARG A 42 1.70 15.71 -27.44
N ASN A 43 0.74 14.86 -27.05
CA ASN A 43 -0.67 15.02 -27.43
C ASN A 43 -1.51 15.68 -26.32
N PHE A 44 -0.97 15.84 -25.12
CA PHE A 44 -1.57 16.68 -24.08
C PHE A 44 -1.37 18.15 -24.47
N HIS A 45 -2.47 18.83 -24.85
CA HIS A 45 -2.46 20.17 -25.45
C HIS A 45 -1.46 20.33 -26.62
N PRO A 46 -1.72 19.71 -27.79
CA PRO A 46 -0.76 19.63 -28.90
C PRO A 46 -0.33 20.98 -29.51
N ARG A 47 -1.06 22.06 -29.20
CA ARG A 47 -0.80 23.41 -29.70
C ARG A 47 0.18 24.18 -28.82
N ASP A 48 0.48 23.69 -27.62
CA ASP A 48 1.39 24.36 -26.72
C ASP A 48 2.80 24.40 -27.33
N PRO A 49 3.50 25.54 -27.23
CA PRO A 49 4.86 25.65 -27.74
C PRO A 49 5.80 24.74 -26.97
N ARG A 50 6.87 24.30 -27.62
CA ARG A 50 7.94 23.55 -26.94
C ARG A 50 8.68 24.51 -26.01
N LEU A 51 8.76 24.16 -24.73
CA LEU A 51 9.57 24.89 -23.76
C LEU A 51 11.07 24.69 -24.01
N ILE A 52 11.46 23.51 -24.49
CA ILE A 52 12.84 23.17 -24.89
C ILE A 52 12.85 23.05 -26.40
N ASP A 53 13.47 24.01 -27.08
CA ASP A 53 13.53 24.05 -28.54
C ASP A 53 14.86 23.49 -29.09
N GLU A 54 15.00 23.47 -30.41
CA GLU A 54 16.21 22.95 -31.07
C GLU A 54 17.41 23.90 -30.99
N ARG A 55 17.20 25.17 -30.61
CA ARG A 55 18.29 26.13 -30.38
C ARG A 55 18.90 25.89 -29.00
N ASP A 56 18.06 25.63 -27.99
CA ASP A 56 18.51 25.27 -26.64
C ASP A 56 19.48 24.08 -26.69
N LYS A 57 19.13 23.04 -27.46
CA LYS A 57 19.92 21.82 -27.64
C LYS A 57 21.26 22.01 -28.35
N ARG A 58 21.49 23.16 -28.99
CA ARG A 58 22.73 23.48 -29.70
C ARG A 58 23.63 24.43 -28.90
N THR A 59 23.26 24.73 -27.66
CA THR A 59 24.07 25.55 -26.76
C THR A 59 25.17 24.72 -26.13
N GLU A 60 26.33 25.35 -25.89
CA GLU A 60 27.46 24.73 -25.17
C GLU A 60 27.04 24.21 -23.79
N ALA A 61 26.15 24.93 -23.09
CA ALA A 61 25.64 24.52 -21.79
C ALA A 61 24.81 23.22 -21.85
N PHE A 62 24.03 23.02 -22.92
CA PHE A 62 23.26 21.79 -23.10
C PHE A 62 24.17 20.60 -23.43
N ASP A 63 25.19 20.83 -24.25
CA ASP A 63 26.20 19.81 -24.58
C ASP A 63 27.03 19.42 -23.34
N ASP A 64 27.47 20.39 -22.54
CA ASP A 64 28.19 20.14 -21.27
C ASP A 64 27.34 19.31 -20.30
N MET A 65 26.07 19.69 -20.08
CA MET A 65 25.17 18.92 -19.22
C MET A 65 24.95 17.49 -19.74
N SER A 66 24.80 17.33 -21.06
CA SER A 66 24.62 16.03 -21.70
C SER A 66 25.86 15.14 -21.58
N ALA A 67 27.06 15.73 -21.73
CA ALA A 67 28.33 15.03 -21.55
C ALA A 67 28.48 14.58 -20.10
N ARG A 68 28.31 15.50 -19.14
CA ARG A 68 28.36 15.20 -17.70
C ARG A 68 27.39 14.09 -17.30
N LEU A 69 26.14 14.14 -17.79
CA LEU A 69 25.16 13.08 -17.51
C LEU A 69 25.63 11.71 -18.01
N ARG A 70 26.25 11.63 -19.20
CA ARG A 70 26.77 10.37 -19.76
C ARG A 70 27.98 9.85 -18.99
N ASP A 71 28.86 10.74 -18.56
CA ASP A 71 30.04 10.38 -17.77
C ASP A 71 29.63 9.83 -16.40
N GLU A 72 28.75 10.54 -15.69
CA GLU A 72 28.21 10.10 -14.39
C GLU A 72 27.44 8.78 -14.51
N LEU A 73 26.60 8.64 -15.55
CA LEU A 73 25.90 7.37 -15.81
C LEU A 73 26.89 6.22 -16.04
N SER A 74 27.93 6.45 -16.85
CA SER A 74 28.94 5.43 -17.14
C SER A 74 29.69 5.02 -15.88
N GLN A 75 30.00 5.98 -15.01
CA GLN A 75 30.62 5.73 -13.71
C GLN A 75 29.71 4.90 -12.80
N ILE A 76 28.44 5.30 -12.62
CA ILE A 76 27.47 4.57 -11.80
C ILE A 76 27.29 3.13 -12.32
N LEU A 77 27.17 2.94 -13.63
CA LEU A 77 27.03 1.61 -14.22
C LEU A 77 28.28 0.75 -14.01
N ALA A 78 29.48 1.33 -13.98
CA ALA A 78 30.71 0.61 -13.65
C ALA A 78 30.76 0.23 -12.17
N GLU A 79 30.34 1.13 -11.27
CA GLU A 79 30.34 0.92 -9.83
C GLU A 79 29.30 -0.13 -9.41
N LEU A 80 28.10 -0.13 -9.99
CA LEU A 80 27.05 -1.11 -9.70
C LEU A 80 27.46 -2.54 -10.04
N LYS A 81 28.37 -2.74 -11.01
CA LYS A 81 28.91 -4.07 -11.36
C LYS A 81 29.79 -4.68 -10.26
N ARG A 82 30.16 -3.92 -9.24
CA ARG A 82 30.87 -4.42 -8.05
C ARG A 82 29.96 -5.23 -7.12
N ALA A 83 28.63 -5.12 -7.30
CA ALA A 83 27.67 -5.91 -6.54
C ALA A 83 27.83 -7.42 -6.81
N ALA A 84 27.37 -8.25 -5.87
CA ALA A 84 27.26 -9.69 -6.10
C ALA A 84 26.33 -9.95 -7.30
N PRO A 85 26.61 -10.94 -8.16
CA PRO A 85 25.80 -11.22 -9.34
C PRO A 85 24.50 -11.95 -8.94
N LEU A 86 23.52 -11.22 -8.40
CA LEU A 86 22.26 -11.76 -7.85
C LEU A 86 21.37 -12.44 -8.91
N TYR A 87 21.58 -12.12 -10.19
CA TYR A 87 20.94 -12.77 -11.34
C TYR A 87 21.49 -14.17 -11.63
N SER A 88 22.68 -14.51 -11.09
CA SER A 88 23.34 -15.78 -11.39
C SER A 88 22.82 -16.89 -10.48
N PRO A 89 22.48 -18.08 -11.02
CA PRO A 89 22.13 -19.25 -10.20
C PRO A 89 23.27 -19.71 -9.29
N ARG A 90 24.51 -19.24 -9.52
CA ARG A 90 25.64 -19.49 -8.63
C ARG A 90 25.54 -18.72 -7.31
N GLN A 91 24.72 -17.68 -7.26
CA GLN A 91 24.44 -16.90 -6.07
C GLN A 91 23.13 -17.41 -5.44
N ALA A 92 23.26 -18.15 -4.34
CA ALA A 92 22.14 -18.73 -3.61
C ALA A 92 22.06 -18.23 -2.15
N ALA A 93 22.74 -17.12 -1.86
CA ALA A 93 22.76 -16.50 -0.54
C ALA A 93 21.75 -15.33 -0.47
N HIS A 94 21.16 -15.14 0.71
CA HIS A 94 20.14 -14.11 1.02
C HIS A 94 18.83 -14.25 0.23
N ILE A 95 17.82 -13.47 0.64
CA ILE A 95 16.49 -13.44 0.01
C ILE A 95 16.53 -12.42 -1.13
N VAL A 96 17.23 -12.75 -2.20
CA VAL A 96 17.33 -11.90 -3.38
C VAL A 96 17.59 -12.72 -4.63
N SER A 97 16.91 -12.36 -5.71
CA SER A 97 16.99 -13.01 -7.01
C SER A 97 16.79 -11.98 -8.12
N ASP A 98 16.98 -12.41 -9.36
CA ASP A 98 16.62 -11.61 -10.54
C ASP A 98 15.15 -11.17 -10.44
N PRO A 99 14.82 -9.87 -10.61
CA PRO A 99 13.44 -9.42 -10.63
C PRO A 99 12.71 -10.00 -11.84
N SER A 100 11.41 -10.23 -11.69
CA SER A 100 10.59 -10.64 -12.83
C SER A 100 10.42 -9.48 -13.83
N LEU A 101 10.39 -9.80 -15.13
CA LEU A 101 10.17 -8.82 -16.19
C LEU A 101 8.86 -8.02 -15.99
N PRO A 102 7.72 -8.62 -15.59
CA PRO A 102 6.51 -7.86 -15.33
C PRO A 102 6.68 -6.82 -14.21
N ALA A 103 7.37 -7.18 -13.12
CA ALA A 103 7.64 -6.25 -12.02
C ALA A 103 8.57 -5.11 -12.47
N PHE A 104 9.63 -5.44 -13.22
CA PHE A 104 10.57 -4.45 -13.73
C PHE A 104 9.92 -3.47 -14.71
N VAL A 105 9.21 -3.99 -15.71
CA VAL A 105 8.52 -3.18 -16.73
C VAL A 105 7.40 -2.35 -16.11
N GLY A 106 6.61 -2.93 -15.20
CA GLY A 106 5.56 -2.22 -14.47
C GLY A 106 6.11 -1.07 -13.63
N TYR A 107 7.22 -1.29 -12.91
CA TYR A 107 7.87 -0.23 -12.13
C TYR A 107 8.43 0.87 -13.04
N PHE A 108 9.09 0.52 -14.16
CA PHE A 108 9.58 1.49 -15.13
C PHE A 108 8.44 2.34 -15.73
N ALA A 109 7.31 1.71 -16.07
CA ALA A 109 6.13 2.41 -16.54
C ALA A 109 5.59 3.39 -15.48
N GLY A 110 5.40 2.93 -14.24
CA GLY A 110 4.95 3.76 -13.13
C GLY A 110 5.86 4.96 -12.86
N LEU A 111 7.18 4.77 -12.95
CA LEU A 111 8.18 5.82 -12.74
C LEU A 111 8.03 7.00 -13.71
N LEU A 112 7.62 6.74 -14.97
CA LEU A 112 7.42 7.81 -15.96
C LEU A 112 6.23 8.72 -15.62
N TYR A 113 5.19 8.16 -15.00
CA TYR A 113 4.00 8.92 -14.57
C TYR A 113 4.18 9.54 -13.18
N ASN A 114 5.04 8.97 -12.33
CA ASN A 114 5.41 9.49 -11.02
C ASN A 114 4.18 9.86 -10.15
N GLN A 115 3.18 8.98 -10.14
CA GLN A 115 1.95 9.16 -9.38
C GLN A 115 2.20 9.01 -7.88
N ASN A 116 1.52 9.83 -7.07
CA ASN A 116 1.63 9.81 -5.62
C ASN A 116 0.40 9.15 -4.98
N ASN A 117 0.54 7.87 -4.59
CA ASN A 117 -0.55 7.06 -4.01
C ASN A 117 -1.10 7.58 -2.67
N VAL A 118 -0.45 8.56 -2.02
CA VAL A 118 -1.03 9.23 -0.84
C VAL A 118 -2.28 10.03 -1.20
N VAL A 119 -2.37 10.52 -2.43
CA VAL A 119 -3.46 11.38 -2.90
C VAL A 119 -4.08 10.79 -4.16
N ALA A 120 -5.24 10.15 -4.01
CA ALA A 120 -5.91 9.44 -5.08
C ALA A 120 -6.24 10.30 -6.31
N GLU A 121 -6.47 11.61 -6.14
CA GLU A 121 -6.78 12.54 -7.23
C GLU A 121 -5.66 12.65 -8.29
N VAL A 122 -4.40 12.48 -7.86
CA VAL A 122 -3.23 12.54 -8.75
C VAL A 122 -2.65 11.15 -9.07
N SER A 123 -3.28 10.10 -8.56
CA SER A 123 -2.82 8.71 -8.67
C SER A 123 -3.96 7.68 -8.86
N PRO A 124 -5.01 7.97 -9.65
CA PRO A 124 -6.21 7.13 -9.69
C PRO A 124 -5.91 5.70 -10.14
N GLU A 125 -5.02 5.55 -11.13
CA GLU A 125 -4.66 4.24 -11.66
C GLU A 125 -3.73 3.47 -10.72
N THR A 126 -2.69 4.10 -10.15
CA THR A 126 -1.79 3.40 -9.24
C THR A 126 -2.44 3.09 -7.88
N VAL A 127 -3.41 3.86 -7.42
CA VAL A 127 -4.26 3.53 -6.26
C VAL A 127 -5.18 2.35 -6.58
N ARG A 128 -5.75 2.29 -7.79
CA ARG A 128 -6.55 1.15 -8.25
C ARG A 128 -5.71 -0.13 -8.33
N GLU A 129 -4.50 -0.06 -8.87
CA GLU A 129 -3.58 -1.20 -8.94
C GLU A 129 -3.15 -1.68 -7.55
N GLU A 130 -2.88 -0.77 -6.61
CA GLU A 130 -2.57 -1.13 -5.22
C GLU A 130 -3.74 -1.88 -4.56
N ARG A 131 -4.97 -1.39 -4.75
CA ARG A 131 -6.18 -2.08 -4.28
C ARG A 131 -6.33 -3.46 -4.93
N ALA A 132 -6.08 -3.59 -6.23
CA ALA A 132 -6.14 -4.87 -6.93
C ALA A 132 -5.10 -5.86 -6.37
N TYR A 133 -3.87 -5.40 -6.12
CA TYR A 133 -2.82 -6.18 -5.49
C TYR A 133 -3.24 -6.72 -4.11
N PHE A 134 -3.78 -5.86 -3.23
CA PHE A 134 -4.22 -6.32 -1.91
C PHE A 134 -5.49 -7.17 -1.94
N THR A 135 -6.34 -6.99 -2.95
CA THR A 135 -7.49 -7.88 -3.17
C THR A 135 -7.00 -9.29 -3.48
N ALA A 136 -6.06 -9.43 -4.43
CA ALA A 136 -5.44 -10.72 -4.76
C ALA A 136 -4.65 -11.30 -3.58
N LEU A 137 -3.95 -10.46 -2.81
CA LEU A 137 -3.19 -10.90 -1.63
C LEU A 137 -4.12 -11.44 -0.53
N ALA A 138 -5.24 -10.76 -0.26
CA ALA A 138 -6.23 -11.21 0.71
C ALA A 138 -6.84 -12.57 0.31
N GLU A 139 -7.15 -12.75 -0.97
CA GLU A 139 -7.62 -14.04 -1.51
C GLU A 139 -6.55 -15.13 -1.35
N MET A 140 -5.30 -14.83 -1.72
CA MET A 140 -4.18 -15.77 -1.64
C MET A 140 -3.95 -16.31 -0.23
N VAL A 141 -4.09 -15.47 0.80
CA VAL A 141 -3.88 -15.87 2.21
C VAL A 141 -5.16 -16.40 2.88
N GLY A 142 -6.31 -16.37 2.20
CA GLY A 142 -7.58 -16.84 2.73
C GLY A 142 -8.24 -15.90 3.74
N TYR A 143 -7.98 -14.59 3.63
CA TYR A 143 -8.66 -13.57 4.42
C TYR A 143 -10.07 -13.27 3.87
N PRO A 144 -10.94 -12.59 4.65
CA PRO A 144 -12.23 -12.12 4.15
C PRO A 144 -12.08 -11.24 2.89
N THR A 145 -13.16 -11.10 2.13
CA THR A 145 -13.16 -10.32 0.89
C THR A 145 -12.63 -8.90 1.13
N PHE A 146 -11.85 -8.38 0.19
CA PHE A 146 -11.31 -7.02 0.29
C PHE A 146 -12.45 -5.99 0.30
N LEU A 147 -12.26 -4.91 1.07
CA LEU A 147 -13.24 -3.84 1.22
C LEU A 147 -13.63 -3.28 -0.16
N PRO A 148 -14.92 -3.30 -0.56
CA PRO A 148 -15.35 -2.76 -1.84
C PRO A 148 -15.22 -1.23 -1.86
N GLU A 149 -15.07 -0.65 -3.06
CA GLU A 149 -15.02 0.82 -3.24
C GLU A 149 -16.33 1.49 -2.79
N THR A 150 -17.46 0.81 -3.03
CA THR A 150 -18.76 1.24 -2.56
C THR A 150 -19.32 0.20 -1.61
N LEU A 151 -19.61 0.63 -0.38
CA LEU A 151 -20.22 -0.24 0.61
C LEU A 151 -21.66 -0.59 0.19
N PRO A 152 -22.06 -1.88 0.27
CA PRO A 152 -23.46 -2.28 0.11
C PRO A 152 -24.41 -1.49 1.01
N ARG A 153 -25.65 -1.29 0.58
CA ARG A 153 -26.67 -0.55 1.36
C ARG A 153 -26.92 -1.17 2.74
N ASP A 154 -26.71 -2.47 2.88
CA ASP A 154 -26.85 -3.26 4.11
C ASP A 154 -25.51 -3.49 4.84
N ALA A 155 -24.40 -2.88 4.40
CA ALA A 155 -23.10 -3.03 5.07
C ALA A 155 -23.10 -2.53 6.52
N ARG A 156 -24.02 -1.60 6.86
CA ARG A 156 -24.22 -1.13 8.24
C ARG A 156 -25.07 -2.09 9.09
N THR A 157 -25.89 -2.93 8.47
CA THR A 157 -26.77 -3.87 9.17
C THR A 157 -26.18 -5.27 9.26
N ARG A 158 -25.26 -5.62 8.35
CA ARG A 158 -24.48 -6.87 8.39
C ARG A 158 -23.05 -6.56 8.82
N HIS A 159 -22.69 -6.93 10.05
CA HIS A 159 -21.30 -6.91 10.56
C HIS A 159 -20.45 -7.94 9.78
N SER A 160 -20.13 -7.61 8.53
CA SER A 160 -19.37 -8.47 7.63
C SER A 160 -17.89 -8.10 7.76
N PRO A 161 -17.00 -9.07 8.03
CA PRO A 161 -15.58 -8.79 8.07
C PRO A 161 -15.08 -8.52 6.64
N TYR A 162 -14.24 -7.50 6.50
CA TYR A 162 -13.56 -7.16 5.25
C TYR A 162 -12.06 -7.10 5.49
N SER A 163 -11.29 -7.43 4.45
CA SER A 163 -9.85 -7.17 4.42
C SER A 163 -9.58 -5.75 3.93
N TRP A 164 -8.49 -5.16 4.44
CA TRP A 164 -7.92 -3.92 3.93
C TRP A 164 -6.39 -3.99 4.05
N GLY A 165 -5.68 -3.29 3.18
CA GLY A 165 -4.22 -3.24 3.18
C GLY A 165 -3.69 -2.17 2.23
N HIS A 166 -2.41 -1.83 2.41
CA HIS A 166 -1.66 -0.88 1.58
C HIS A 166 -0.17 -1.25 1.55
N LEU A 167 0.54 -0.76 0.53
CA LEU A 167 1.96 -0.97 0.35
C LEU A 167 2.72 -0.18 1.41
N CYS A 168 3.73 -0.83 1.98
CA CYS A 168 4.73 -0.22 2.83
C CYS A 168 6.08 -0.18 2.08
N SER A 169 7.03 0.60 2.57
CA SER A 169 8.40 0.58 2.03
C SER A 169 9.13 -0.76 2.20
N GLY A 170 8.62 -1.63 3.09
CA GLY A 170 9.09 -2.99 3.29
C GLY A 170 8.47 -3.64 4.52
N GLY A 171 8.86 -4.88 4.80
CA GLY A 171 8.31 -5.68 5.90
C GLY A 171 8.55 -5.07 7.30
N THR A 172 9.61 -4.29 7.49
CA THR A 172 9.86 -3.61 8.78
C THR A 172 8.78 -2.59 9.10
N VAL A 173 8.41 -1.74 8.14
CA VAL A 173 7.35 -0.73 8.34
C VAL A 173 5.99 -1.42 8.50
N ALA A 174 5.69 -2.43 7.69
CA ALA A 174 4.47 -3.21 7.82
C ALA A 174 4.33 -3.85 9.22
N ASN A 175 5.41 -4.38 9.79
CA ASN A 175 5.41 -4.92 11.15
C ASN A 175 5.23 -3.83 12.22
N LEU A 176 5.83 -2.65 12.04
CA LEU A 176 5.67 -1.53 12.96
C LEU A 176 4.21 -1.03 12.95
N GLU A 177 3.59 -0.91 11.79
CA GLU A 177 2.18 -0.53 11.65
C GLU A 177 1.25 -1.60 12.24
N ALA A 178 1.53 -2.88 12.02
CA ALA A 178 0.77 -3.96 12.66
C ALA A 178 0.84 -3.90 14.19
N LEU A 179 2.02 -3.64 14.77
CA LEU A 179 2.19 -3.43 16.20
C LEU A 179 1.48 -2.16 16.68
N TRP A 180 1.49 -1.09 15.88
CA TRP A 180 0.79 0.15 16.19
C TRP A 180 -0.73 -0.06 16.26
N ILE A 181 -1.29 -0.77 15.28
CA ILE A 181 -2.71 -1.15 15.24
C ILE A 181 -3.04 -2.04 16.44
N ALA A 182 -2.27 -3.10 16.69
CA ALA A 182 -2.50 -4.02 17.79
C ALA A 182 -2.46 -3.31 19.15
N ARG A 183 -1.48 -2.42 19.36
CA ARG A 183 -1.38 -1.59 20.58
C ARG A 183 -2.61 -0.71 20.75
N ASN A 184 -3.03 0.00 19.70
CA ASN A 184 -4.14 0.95 19.79
C ASN A 184 -5.47 0.24 20.04
N ILE A 185 -5.75 -0.86 19.32
CA ILE A 185 -6.95 -1.69 19.53
C ILE A 185 -6.98 -2.20 20.97
N ARG A 186 -5.87 -2.75 21.45
CA ARG A 186 -5.77 -3.36 22.79
C ARG A 186 -5.98 -2.38 23.94
N LEU A 187 -5.67 -1.10 23.73
CA LEU A 187 -5.82 -0.04 24.73
C LEU A 187 -7.14 0.73 24.60
N TYR A 188 -7.87 0.56 23.48
CA TYR A 188 -9.08 1.35 23.20
C TYR A 188 -10.17 1.22 24.28
N PRO A 189 -10.57 0.03 24.76
CA PRO A 189 -11.61 -0.08 25.78
C PRO A 189 -11.23 0.58 27.12
N LEU A 190 -9.94 0.53 27.46
CA LEU A 190 -9.41 1.18 28.65
C LEU A 190 -9.48 2.71 28.50
N ALA A 191 -9.11 3.24 27.34
CA ALA A 191 -9.22 4.67 27.05
C ALA A 191 -10.68 5.15 27.13
N VAL A 192 -11.63 4.40 26.55
CA VAL A 192 -13.06 4.72 26.65
C VAL A 192 -13.53 4.76 28.11
N ARG A 193 -13.15 3.76 28.94
CA ARG A 193 -13.51 3.77 30.37
C ARG A 193 -12.89 4.97 31.10
N LEU A 194 -11.63 5.29 30.83
CA LEU A 194 -10.95 6.43 31.45
C LEU A 194 -11.61 7.76 31.08
N VAL A 195 -11.97 7.96 29.81
CA VAL A 195 -12.70 9.15 29.36
C VAL A 195 -14.06 9.25 30.05
N ALA A 196 -14.80 8.14 30.16
CA ALA A 196 -16.08 8.12 30.84
C ALA A 196 -15.99 8.41 32.35
N GLU A 197 -14.90 8.00 33.02
CA GLU A 197 -14.64 8.30 34.43
C GLU A 197 -14.18 9.74 34.67
N GLN A 198 -13.52 10.38 33.69
CA GLN A 198 -12.91 11.70 33.84
C GLN A 198 -13.78 12.85 33.32
N ALA A 199 -14.71 12.55 32.41
CA ALA A 199 -15.56 13.55 31.78
C ALA A 199 -17.03 13.15 31.90
N ASP A 200 -17.78 13.86 32.76
CA ASP A 200 -19.22 13.64 32.99
C ASP A 200 -20.04 13.64 31.69
N ALA A 201 -19.60 14.40 30.68
CA ALA A 201 -20.24 14.45 29.35
C ALA A 201 -20.23 13.10 28.60
N PHE A 202 -19.36 12.18 29.01
CA PHE A 202 -19.13 10.87 28.40
C PHE A 202 -19.34 9.70 29.36
N ASP A 203 -19.84 9.92 30.58
CA ASP A 203 -20.08 8.87 31.59
C ASP A 203 -20.94 7.71 31.05
N ALA A 204 -21.95 8.02 30.21
CA ALA A 204 -22.80 7.03 29.57
C ALA A 204 -22.04 6.03 28.67
N PHE A 205 -20.81 6.33 28.24
CA PHE A 205 -19.99 5.37 27.50
C PHE A 205 -19.42 4.26 28.38
N ALA A 206 -19.30 4.47 29.70
CA ALA A 206 -18.95 3.40 30.62
C ALA A 206 -20.04 2.31 30.68
N ASP A 207 -21.29 2.65 30.40
CA ASP A 207 -22.42 1.72 30.44
C ASP A 207 -22.64 0.95 29.12
N LEU A 208 -21.72 1.09 28.16
CA LEU A 208 -21.79 0.35 26.90
C LEU A 208 -21.47 -1.13 27.13
N GLU A 209 -22.45 -1.98 26.87
CA GLU A 209 -22.30 -3.44 26.91
C GLU A 209 -21.36 -3.97 25.82
N VAL A 210 -20.41 -4.81 26.20
CA VAL A 210 -19.50 -5.55 25.30
C VAL A 210 -19.54 -7.05 25.60
N THR A 211 -19.21 -7.86 24.59
CA THR A 211 -19.05 -9.31 24.76
C THR A 211 -17.61 -9.62 25.12
N THR A 212 -17.40 -10.28 26.26
CA THR A 212 -16.06 -10.65 26.75
C THR A 212 -15.51 -11.88 26.01
N ALA A 213 -14.23 -12.20 26.25
CA ALA A 213 -13.60 -13.39 25.69
C ALA A 213 -14.26 -14.71 26.14
N THR A 214 -15.02 -14.72 27.23
CA THR A 214 -15.78 -15.88 27.71
C THR A 214 -17.20 -15.94 27.13
N GLY A 215 -17.60 -14.97 26.31
CA GLY A 215 -18.94 -14.84 25.74
C GLY A 215 -19.97 -14.18 26.65
N GLU A 216 -19.57 -13.74 27.84
CA GLU A 216 -20.42 -12.97 28.76
C GLU A 216 -20.62 -11.55 28.24
N ARG A 217 -21.82 -10.99 28.43
CA ARG A 217 -22.09 -9.57 28.17
C ARG A 217 -22.03 -8.79 29.46
N ALA A 218 -21.24 -7.71 29.47
CA ALA A 218 -21.15 -6.80 30.59
C ALA A 218 -20.81 -5.38 30.13
N SER A 219 -21.19 -4.40 30.95
CA SER A 219 -20.84 -2.99 30.83
C SER A 219 -19.33 -2.77 31.00
N LEU A 220 -18.76 -1.77 30.31
CA LEU A 220 -17.34 -1.42 30.50
C LEU A 220 -17.03 -1.04 31.95
N ARG A 221 -18.01 -0.48 32.67
CA ARG A 221 -17.93 -0.11 34.08
C ARG A 221 -17.68 -1.32 34.98
N ASP A 222 -18.34 -2.44 34.68
CA ASP A 222 -18.34 -3.64 35.51
C ASP A 222 -17.13 -4.55 35.23
N LEU A 223 -16.44 -4.33 34.12
CA LEU A 223 -15.29 -5.13 33.72
C LEU A 223 -14.00 -4.66 34.42
N SER A 224 -13.25 -5.63 34.93
CA SER A 224 -11.89 -5.37 35.44
C SER A 224 -10.96 -4.88 34.33
N THR A 225 -9.88 -4.19 34.71
CA THR A 225 -8.81 -3.78 33.78
C THR A 225 -8.27 -4.95 32.97
N TRP A 226 -8.20 -6.15 33.57
CA TRP A 226 -7.79 -7.38 32.88
C TRP A 226 -8.81 -7.85 31.84
N GLN A 227 -10.11 -7.80 32.15
CA GLN A 227 -11.16 -8.20 31.20
C GLN A 227 -11.27 -7.23 30.03
N LEU A 228 -11.28 -5.90 30.28
CA LEU A 228 -11.29 -4.87 29.23
C LEU A 228 -10.10 -4.99 28.30
N SER A 229 -8.97 -5.29 28.91
CA SER A 229 -7.75 -5.61 28.22
C SER A 229 -7.94 -6.78 27.25
N ASN A 230 -8.51 -7.88 27.68
CA ASN A 230 -8.61 -9.10 26.88
C ASN A 230 -9.93 -9.22 26.11
N LEU A 231 -10.55 -8.11 25.72
CA LEU A 231 -11.73 -8.15 24.85
C LEU A 231 -11.36 -8.66 23.45
N PRO A 232 -12.23 -9.47 22.82
CA PRO A 232 -12.10 -9.85 21.41
C PRO A 232 -12.02 -8.64 20.48
N ILE A 233 -11.24 -8.73 19.38
CA ILE A 233 -11.02 -7.59 18.46
C ILE A 233 -12.33 -7.10 17.85
N ASP A 234 -13.22 -8.02 17.46
CA ASP A 234 -14.56 -7.72 16.94
C ASP A 234 -15.39 -6.90 17.94
N ALA A 235 -15.40 -7.29 19.22
CA ALA A 235 -16.07 -6.55 20.28
C ALA A 235 -15.50 -5.12 20.46
N ILE A 236 -14.18 -4.95 20.31
CA ILE A 236 -13.53 -3.64 20.38
C ILE A 236 -13.88 -2.78 19.16
N THR A 237 -13.85 -3.35 17.96
CA THR A 237 -14.21 -2.63 16.73
C THR A 237 -15.69 -2.26 16.71
N ASP A 238 -16.57 -3.13 17.19
CA ASP A 238 -18.00 -2.83 17.33
C ASP A 238 -18.26 -1.73 18.36
N LEU A 239 -17.54 -1.75 19.50
CA LEU A 239 -17.56 -0.67 20.49
C LEU A 239 -17.16 0.67 19.84
N HIS A 240 -16.06 0.69 19.08
CA HIS A 240 -15.60 1.88 18.37
C HIS A 240 -16.64 2.42 17.38
N LEU A 241 -17.24 1.54 16.58
CA LEU A 241 -18.28 1.92 15.60
C LEU A 241 -19.55 2.45 16.28
N ARG A 242 -19.97 1.86 17.41
CA ARG A 242 -21.11 2.35 18.20
C ARG A 242 -20.84 3.74 18.75
N ILE A 243 -19.67 3.98 19.33
CA ILE A 243 -19.28 5.31 19.83
C ILE A 243 -19.27 6.33 18.69
N LYS A 244 -18.66 5.98 17.55
CA LYS A 244 -18.61 6.86 16.36
C LYS A 244 -20.00 7.17 15.82
N THR A 245 -20.92 6.20 15.83
CA THR A 245 -22.31 6.41 15.42
C THR A 245 -23.02 7.37 16.36
N THR A 246 -22.92 7.14 17.68
CA THR A 246 -23.52 8.01 18.70
C THR A 246 -22.98 9.45 18.62
N LEU A 247 -21.68 9.63 18.38
CA LEU A 247 -21.07 10.95 18.24
C LEU A 247 -21.38 11.61 16.88
N GLY A 248 -21.45 10.83 15.80
CA GLY A 248 -21.72 11.32 14.45
C GLY A 248 -23.18 11.70 14.20
N GLU A 249 -24.13 11.14 14.97
CA GLU A 249 -25.52 11.60 15.01
C GLU A 249 -25.72 12.82 15.93
N GLY A 250 -24.68 13.21 16.68
CA GLY A 250 -24.70 14.30 17.64
C GLY A 250 -24.05 15.60 17.15
N ASP A 251 -23.78 16.50 18.11
CA ASP A 251 -23.11 17.78 17.88
C ASP A 251 -21.63 17.56 17.49
N PRO A 252 -21.14 18.13 16.37
CA PRO A 252 -19.72 18.09 16.01
C PRO A 252 -18.76 18.56 17.11
N GLU A 253 -19.16 19.52 17.95
CA GLU A 253 -18.33 19.97 19.08
C GLU A 253 -18.14 18.87 20.13
N ARG A 254 -19.18 18.05 20.35
CA ARG A 254 -19.11 16.90 21.26
C ARG A 254 -18.18 15.81 20.72
N ALA A 255 -18.18 15.58 19.41
CA ALA A 255 -17.25 14.65 18.76
C ALA A 255 -15.80 15.12 18.88
N HIS A 256 -15.55 16.43 18.73
CA HIS A 256 -14.23 17.02 18.93
C HIS A 256 -13.77 16.91 20.39
N ALA A 257 -14.64 17.27 21.34
CA ALA A 257 -14.35 17.15 22.77
C ALA A 257 -14.03 15.71 23.19
N PHE A 258 -14.66 14.70 22.57
CA PHE A 258 -14.33 13.29 22.81
C PHE A 258 -12.97 12.87 22.26
N GLN A 259 -12.49 13.51 21.18
CA GLN A 259 -11.16 13.22 20.63
C GLN A 259 -10.04 13.91 21.41
N GLU A 260 -10.33 15.05 22.05
CA GLU A 260 -9.37 15.76 22.90
C GLU A 260 -9.24 15.16 24.30
N ALA A 261 -10.29 14.50 24.81
CA ALA A 261 -10.33 13.81 26.10
C ALA A 261 -9.58 12.47 26.06
#